data_AF-A0AAV3Y1I1-F1
#
_entry.id   AF-A0AAV3Y1I1-F1
#
_cell.length_a   1.000
_cell.length_b   1.000
_cell.length_c   1.000
_cell.angle_alpha   90.00
_cell.angle_beta   90.00
_cell.angle_gamma   90.00
#
_symmetry.space_group_name_H-M   'P 1'
#
loop_
_entity.id
_entity.type
_entity.pdbx_description
1 polymer ?
#
loop_
_entity_poly.entity_id
_entity_poly.type
_entity_poly.pdbx_seq_one_letter_code
_entity_poly.pdbx_strand_id
1 'polypeptide(L)'
;MHTSTVWQENWDTEGANKLHEVLPNLGEDLHKKGEGAGRKRETEMYRLRVGHTWLSQSYRLKNEEPPFCYACDSLYAVRHILIECPDFQFIRRKYFSETDLYRLFQEVNPSRIVGYLISEALYRFLLKFITICSVGFYSIFILVLICLSI
;
A
#
# COMPACT_ATOMS: atom_id res chain seq x y z
N MET A 1 3.67 2.13 31.66
CA MET A 1 3.69 2.24 30.18
C MET A 1 4.03 0.87 29.60
N HIS A 2 3.07 -0.05 29.51
CA HIS A 2 3.28 -1.44 29.07
C HIS A 2 2.57 -1.77 27.76
N THR A 3 1.81 -0.83 27.19
CA THR A 3 0.95 -1.11 26.05
C THR A 3 1.74 -1.30 24.75
N SER A 4 2.73 -0.45 24.48
CA SER A 4 3.46 -0.48 23.20
C SER A 4 4.21 -1.80 22.94
N THR A 5 4.74 -2.46 23.96
CA THR A 5 5.52 -3.70 23.80
C THR A 5 4.61 -4.91 23.56
N VAL A 6 3.49 -4.99 24.28
CA VAL A 6 2.50 -6.07 24.10
C VAL A 6 1.87 -6.04 22.71
N TRP A 7 1.58 -4.83 22.19
CA TRP A 7 1.07 -4.69 20.82
C TRP A 7 2.11 -5.07 19.76
N GLN A 8 3.38 -4.75 19.97
CA GLN A 8 4.47 -5.16 19.08
C GLN A 8 4.69 -6.68 19.11
N GLU A 9 4.67 -7.30 20.29
CA GLU A 9 4.79 -8.76 20.44
C GLU A 9 3.66 -9.50 19.72
N ASN A 10 2.41 -9.04 19.89
CA ASN A 10 1.28 -9.61 19.16
C ASN A 10 1.42 -9.40 17.64
N TRP A 11 1.87 -8.23 17.20
CA TRP A 11 2.11 -7.92 15.79
C TRP A 11 3.15 -8.85 15.16
N ASP A 12 4.22 -9.16 15.89
CA ASP A 12 5.28 -10.05 15.41
C ASP A 12 4.83 -11.51 15.35
N THR A 13 3.80 -11.90 16.11
CA THR A 13 3.20 -13.24 16.02
C THR A 13 2.25 -13.42 14.83
N GLU A 14 1.74 -12.34 14.23
CA GLU A 14 0.86 -12.37 13.07
C GLU A 14 1.63 -12.51 11.73
N GLY A 15 2.32 -13.64 11.55
CA GLY A 15 3.16 -13.89 10.37
C GLY A 15 2.43 -13.97 9.02
N ALA A 16 1.10 -14.08 9.01
CA ALA A 16 0.28 -14.09 7.79
C ALA A 16 -0.15 -12.68 7.35
N ASN A 17 0.14 -11.64 8.14
CA ASN A 17 -0.33 -10.30 7.87
C ASN A 17 0.58 -9.58 6.86
N LYS A 18 0.03 -9.31 5.67
CA LYS A 18 0.74 -8.61 4.57
C LYS A 18 1.21 -7.20 4.95
N LEU A 19 0.63 -6.61 6.00
CA LEU A 19 1.00 -5.31 6.51
C LEU A 19 2.36 -5.31 7.22
N HIS A 20 2.83 -6.47 7.71
CA HIS A 20 4.12 -6.59 8.39
C HIS A 20 5.29 -6.24 7.46
N GLU A 21 5.16 -6.55 6.16
CA GLU A 21 6.14 -6.18 5.12
C GLU A 21 6.30 -4.67 4.92
N VAL A 22 5.32 -3.87 5.37
CA VAL A 22 5.31 -2.41 5.15
C VAL A 22 5.49 -1.64 6.46
N LEU A 23 5.00 -2.20 7.57
CA LEU A 23 5.13 -1.63 8.90
C LEU A 23 5.50 -2.74 9.91
N PRO A 24 6.78 -3.13 9.98
CA PRO A 24 7.24 -4.12 10.95
C PRO A 24 7.22 -3.57 12.38
N ASN A 25 7.42 -2.25 12.56
CA ASN A 25 7.49 -1.61 13.87
C ASN A 25 6.31 -0.66 14.09
N LEU A 26 5.39 -0.98 15.00
CA LEU A 26 4.20 -0.17 15.29
C LEU A 26 4.51 1.20 15.92
N GLY A 27 5.68 1.34 16.55
CA GLY A 27 6.14 2.61 17.12
C GLY A 27 6.67 3.62 16.09
N GLU A 28 6.74 3.24 14.81
CA GLU A 28 7.29 4.07 13.77
C GLU A 28 6.26 5.08 13.23
N ASP A 29 6.60 6.37 13.33
CA ASP A 29 5.73 7.46 12.87
C ASP A 29 5.79 7.61 11.35
N LEU A 30 4.94 6.84 10.70
CA LEU A 30 4.72 6.85 9.26
C LEU A 30 4.16 8.18 8.71
N HIS A 31 3.60 9.05 9.56
CA HIS A 31 2.99 10.33 9.19
C HIS A 31 4.02 11.45 9.04
N LYS A 32 5.10 11.45 9.84
CA LYS A 32 6.15 12.49 9.77
C LYS A 32 6.83 12.64 8.41
N LYS A 33 6.94 11.56 7.61
CA LYS A 33 7.53 11.64 6.25
C LYS A 33 6.58 12.23 5.19
N GLY A 34 5.32 12.46 5.55
CA GLY A 34 4.35 13.18 4.73
C GLY A 34 4.23 14.67 5.05
N GLU A 35 4.89 15.15 6.12
CA GLU A 35 4.80 16.55 6.56
C GLU A 35 5.23 17.50 5.42
N GLY A 36 4.25 18.26 4.93
CA GLY A 36 4.41 19.20 3.81
C GLY A 36 3.90 18.70 2.45
N ALA A 37 3.50 17.43 2.30
CA ALA A 37 3.05 16.86 1.04
C ALA A 37 1.57 17.10 0.72
N GLY A 38 0.81 17.68 1.64
CA GLY A 38 -0.63 17.89 1.53
C GLY A 38 -1.43 16.60 1.74
N ARG A 39 -2.62 16.72 2.36
CA ARG A 39 -3.47 15.57 2.79
C ARG A 39 -3.71 14.53 1.70
N LYS A 40 -3.82 14.96 0.44
CA LYS A 40 -4.04 14.06 -0.70
C LYS A 40 -2.88 13.08 -0.86
N ARG A 41 -1.63 13.55 -0.79
CA ARG A 41 -0.44 12.73 -1.03
C ARG A 41 -0.17 11.77 0.12
N GLU A 42 -0.44 12.22 1.35
CA GLU A 42 -0.41 11.36 2.54
C GLU A 42 -1.42 10.21 2.40
N THR A 43 -2.64 10.51 1.98
CA THR A 43 -3.69 9.50 1.75
C THR A 43 -3.31 8.51 0.66
N GLU A 44 -2.74 9.00 -0.45
CA GLU A 44 -2.25 8.14 -1.53
C GLU A 44 -1.15 7.19 -1.04
N MET A 45 -0.18 7.69 -0.28
CA MET A 45 0.92 6.88 0.22
C MET A 45 0.45 5.86 1.27
N TYR A 46 -0.49 6.25 2.14
CA TYR A 46 -1.10 5.33 3.10
C TYR A 46 -1.86 4.19 2.41
N ARG A 47 -2.65 4.49 1.37
CA ARG A 47 -3.37 3.47 0.59
C ARG A 47 -2.43 2.50 -0.12
N LEU A 48 -1.32 3.01 -0.66
CA LEU A 48 -0.27 2.16 -1.24
C LEU A 48 0.38 1.27 -0.19
N ARG A 49 0.70 1.82 0.99
CA ARG A 49 1.30 1.06 2.09
C ARG A 49 0.41 -0.07 2.57
N VAL A 50 -0.87 0.19 2.78
CA VAL A 50 -1.81 -0.86 3.21
C VAL A 50 -2.15 -1.83 2.07
N GLY A 51 -1.91 -1.42 0.83
CA GLY A 51 -2.32 -2.19 -0.34
C GLY A 51 -3.83 -2.13 -0.59
N HIS A 52 -4.55 -1.16 -0.03
CA HIS A 52 -5.95 -0.88 -0.34
C HIS A 52 -6.07 -0.13 -1.67
N THR A 53 -5.79 -0.84 -2.75
CA THR A 53 -5.89 -0.34 -4.12
C THR A 53 -7.05 -1.03 -4.84
N TRP A 54 -7.54 -0.43 -5.93
CA TRP A 54 -8.65 -1.03 -6.67
C TRP A 54 -8.26 -2.40 -7.25
N LEU A 55 -7.02 -2.57 -7.73
CA LEU A 55 -6.54 -3.85 -8.27
C LEU A 55 -6.57 -4.99 -7.24
N SER A 56 -6.18 -4.72 -6.00
CA SER A 56 -6.11 -5.73 -4.95
C SER A 56 -7.45 -6.00 -4.25
N GLN A 57 -8.40 -5.06 -4.29
CA GLN A 57 -9.64 -5.15 -3.52
C GLN A 57 -10.91 -5.29 -4.37
N SER A 58 -10.91 -4.79 -5.61
CA SER A 58 -12.13 -4.75 -6.44
C SER A 58 -12.69 -6.14 -6.75
N TYR A 59 -11.83 -7.10 -7.07
CA TYR A 59 -12.25 -8.47 -7.38
C TYR A 59 -12.93 -9.12 -6.16
N ARG A 60 -12.40 -8.90 -4.95
CA ARG A 60 -12.98 -9.42 -3.71
C ARG A 60 -14.35 -8.80 -3.42
N LEU A 61 -14.50 -7.50 -3.67
CA LEU A 61 -15.77 -6.80 -3.45
C LEU A 61 -16.85 -7.18 -4.47
N LYS A 62 -16.43 -7.56 -5.69
CA LYS A 62 -17.35 -7.91 -6.77
C LYS A 62 -17.55 -9.42 -6.94
N ASN A 63 -16.87 -10.25 -6.14
CA ASN A 63 -16.76 -11.69 -6.35
C ASN A 63 -16.33 -12.04 -7.79
N GLU A 64 -15.44 -11.22 -8.36
CA GLU A 64 -14.82 -11.45 -9.67
C GLU A 64 -13.48 -12.17 -9.49
N GLU A 65 -12.96 -12.75 -10.56
CA GLU A 65 -11.61 -13.32 -10.57
C GLU A 65 -10.55 -12.22 -10.39
N PRO A 66 -9.48 -12.49 -9.63
CA PRO A 66 -8.45 -11.50 -9.42
C PRO A 66 -7.74 -11.16 -10.73
N PRO A 67 -7.35 -9.89 -10.93
CA PRO A 67 -6.59 -9.52 -12.11
C PRO A 67 -5.18 -10.13 -12.05
N PHE A 68 -4.76 -10.78 -13.14
CA PHE A 68 -3.42 -11.37 -13.29
C PHE A 68 -2.56 -10.54 -14.24
N CYS A 69 -1.28 -10.43 -13.92
CA CYS A 69 -0.24 -9.93 -14.81
C CYS A 69 0.04 -10.97 -15.90
N TYR A 70 -0.24 -10.61 -17.14
CA TYR A 70 -0.11 -11.52 -18.28
C TYR A 70 1.33 -12.00 -18.52
N ALA A 71 2.34 -11.16 -18.26
CA ALA A 71 3.72 -11.52 -18.53
C ALA A 71 4.36 -12.41 -17.46
N CYS A 72 3.78 -12.45 -16.27
CA CYS A 72 4.40 -13.05 -15.09
C CYS A 72 3.48 -14.03 -14.36
N ASP A 73 2.28 -14.24 -14.88
CA ASP A 73 1.24 -15.15 -14.38
C ASP A 73 1.03 -15.05 -12.85
N SER A 74 1.04 -13.82 -12.35
CA SER A 74 0.92 -13.53 -10.93
C SER A 74 -0.13 -12.47 -10.66
N LEU A 75 -0.66 -12.47 -9.44
CA LEU A 75 -1.73 -11.56 -9.04
C LEU A 75 -1.25 -10.10 -9.07
N TYR A 76 -2.07 -9.21 -9.63
CA TYR A 76 -1.83 -7.77 -9.53
C TYR A 76 -2.01 -7.30 -8.09
N ALA A 77 -0.89 -7.17 -7.38
CA ALA A 77 -0.79 -6.59 -6.05
C ALA A 77 0.13 -5.36 -6.06
N VAL A 78 0.05 -4.52 -5.03
CA VAL A 78 0.96 -3.37 -4.87
C VAL A 78 2.42 -3.83 -4.81
N ARG A 79 2.69 -4.90 -4.05
CA ARG A 79 4.00 -5.58 -4.01
C ARG A 79 4.46 -5.99 -5.39
N HIS A 80 3.56 -6.62 -6.15
CA HIS A 80 3.88 -7.09 -7.49
C HIS A 80 4.31 -5.93 -8.41
N ILE A 81 3.54 -4.85 -8.44
CA ILE A 81 3.80 -3.68 -9.29
C ILE A 81 5.09 -2.96 -8.85
N LEU A 82 5.26 -2.73 -7.54
CA LEU A 82 6.38 -1.94 -7.01
C LEU A 82 7.69 -2.73 -6.94
N ILE A 83 7.67 -4.05 -6.74
CA ILE A 83 8.86 -4.85 -6.38
C ILE A 83 9.11 -6.07 -7.30
N GLU A 84 8.09 -6.75 -7.80
CA GLU A 84 8.32 -8.09 -8.39
C GLU A 84 8.22 -8.12 -9.91
N CYS A 85 7.36 -7.31 -10.50
CA CYS A 85 6.99 -7.40 -11.91
C CYS A 85 8.18 -7.12 -12.85
N PRO A 86 8.60 -8.09 -13.68
CA PRO A 86 9.69 -7.91 -14.64
C PRO A 86 9.38 -6.85 -15.71
N ASP A 87 8.13 -6.78 -16.17
CA ASP A 87 7.69 -5.81 -17.19
C ASP A 87 7.95 -4.37 -16.74
N PHE A 88 7.68 -4.11 -15.46
CA PHE A 88 7.88 -2.78 -14.89
C PHE A 88 9.33 -2.51 -14.48
N GLN A 89 10.23 -3.50 -14.52
CA GLN A 89 11.58 -3.37 -13.99
C GLN A 89 12.36 -2.23 -14.65
N PHE A 90 12.29 -2.11 -15.98
CA PHE A 90 13.02 -1.08 -16.72
C PHE A 90 12.60 0.33 -16.33
N ILE A 91 11.30 0.55 -16.14
CA ILE A 91 10.77 1.88 -15.83
C ILE A 91 10.96 2.18 -14.36
N ARG A 92 10.74 1.19 -13.49
CA ARG A 92 10.99 1.31 -12.04
C ARG A 92 12.41 1.77 -11.74
N ARG A 93 13.43 1.19 -12.38
CA ARG A 93 14.84 1.57 -12.22
C ARG A 93 15.12 3.04 -12.53
N LYS A 94 14.26 3.74 -13.29
CA LYS A 94 14.38 5.20 -13.52
C LYS A 94 13.96 6.02 -12.30
N TYR A 95 13.09 5.48 -11.46
CA TYR A 95 12.53 6.15 -10.29
C TYR A 95 13.17 5.68 -8.97
N PHE A 96 13.37 4.38 -8.79
CA PHE A 96 13.96 3.76 -7.59
C PHE A 96 14.49 2.35 -7.87
N SER A 97 15.39 1.86 -7.01
CA SER A 97 16.03 0.54 -7.13
C SER A 97 15.74 -0.41 -5.98
N GLU A 98 14.87 -0.02 -5.05
CA GLU A 98 14.57 -0.85 -3.88
C GLU A 98 13.87 -2.15 -4.26
N THR A 99 14.25 -3.21 -3.53
CA THR A 99 13.74 -4.58 -3.68
C THR A 99 12.86 -5.01 -2.52
N ASP A 100 12.71 -4.14 -1.53
CA ASP A 100 11.94 -4.37 -0.32
C ASP A 100 10.90 -3.24 -0.15
N LEU A 101 9.65 -3.60 0.16
CA LEU A 101 8.56 -2.63 0.27
C LEU A 101 8.77 -1.67 1.44
N TYR A 102 9.26 -2.17 2.56
CA TYR A 102 9.56 -1.34 3.71
C TYR A 102 10.60 -0.29 3.34
N ARG A 103 11.77 -0.70 2.81
CA ARG A 103 12.81 0.24 2.35
C ARG A 103 12.31 1.21 1.30
N LEU A 104 11.49 0.75 0.35
CA LEU A 104 10.88 1.61 -0.66
C LEU A 104 10.08 2.76 -0.01
N PHE A 105 9.20 2.45 0.95
CA PHE A 105 8.38 3.48 1.61
C PHE A 105 9.16 4.31 2.64
N GLN A 106 10.31 3.81 3.09
CA GLN A 106 11.16 4.51 4.04
C GLN A 106 12.16 5.46 3.38
N GLU A 107 12.86 5.00 2.36
CA GLU A 107 14.05 5.68 1.82
C GLU A 107 13.72 6.51 0.58
N VAL A 108 12.70 6.12 -0.18
CA VAL A 108 12.36 6.79 -1.45
C VAL A 108 11.38 7.93 -1.21
N ASN A 109 11.66 9.09 -1.82
CA ASN A 109 10.76 10.23 -1.77
C ASN A 109 9.37 9.85 -2.35
N PRO A 110 8.27 10.12 -1.63
CA PRO A 110 6.90 9.86 -2.08
C PRO A 110 6.59 10.33 -3.51
N SER A 111 7.21 11.43 -3.94
CA SER A 111 7.03 11.99 -5.28
C SER A 111 7.57 11.10 -6.39
N ARG A 112 8.67 10.36 -6.14
CA ARG A 112 9.23 9.43 -7.13
C ARG A 112 8.35 8.20 -7.28
N ILE A 113 7.81 7.69 -6.17
CA ILE A 113 6.85 6.57 -6.18
C ILE A 113 5.59 6.96 -6.96
N VAL A 114 5.01 8.13 -6.66
CA VAL A 114 3.84 8.63 -7.40
C VAL A 114 4.17 8.91 -8.87
N GLY A 115 5.35 9.46 -9.16
CA GLY A 115 5.81 9.69 -10.54
C GLY A 115 5.90 8.40 -11.36
N TYR A 116 6.41 7.32 -10.77
CA TYR A 116 6.41 5.99 -11.36
C TYR A 116 5.00 5.47 -11.63
N LEU A 117 4.07 5.61 -10.68
CA LEU A 117 2.69 5.17 -10.88
C LEU A 117 1.96 5.96 -11.97
N ILE A 118 2.34 7.23 -12.17
CA ILE A 118 1.81 8.07 -13.25
C ILE A 118 2.36 7.64 -14.61
N SER A 119 3.65 7.27 -14.71
CA SER A 119 4.27 6.89 -15.99
C SER A 119 3.67 5.62 -16.58
N GLU A 120 3.27 4.67 -15.74
CA GLU A 120 2.67 3.40 -16.17
C GLU A 120 1.16 3.49 -16.44
N ALA A 121 0.54 4.68 -16.34
CA ALA A 121 -0.92 4.86 -16.29
C ALA A 121 -1.63 4.06 -15.17
N LEU A 122 -0.87 3.44 -14.26
CA LEU A 122 -1.37 2.64 -13.13
C LEU A 122 -1.95 3.51 -12.00
N TYR A 123 -1.67 4.81 -11.98
CA TYR A 123 -2.24 5.76 -11.03
C TYR A 123 -3.77 5.68 -10.98
N ARG A 124 -4.43 5.45 -12.13
CA ARG A 124 -5.90 5.32 -12.18
C ARG A 124 -6.39 4.02 -11.53
N PHE A 125 -5.64 2.95 -11.65
CA PHE A 125 -5.98 1.64 -11.11
C PHE A 125 -5.58 1.48 -9.63
N LEU A 126 -4.63 2.28 -9.15
CA LEU A 126 -4.11 2.18 -7.79
C LEU A 126 -4.71 3.22 -6.83
N LEU A 127 -4.96 4.46 -7.27
CA LEU A 127 -5.25 5.58 -6.37
C LEU A 127 -6.59 6.30 -6.60
N LYS A 128 -7.32 5.97 -7.66
CA LYS A 128 -8.55 6.68 -8.08
C LYS A 128 -9.86 6.22 -7.42
N PHE A 129 -9.82 5.82 -6.15
CA PHE A 129 -11.02 5.48 -5.36
C PHE A 129 -11.85 6.71 -4.93
N ILE A 130 -11.41 7.93 -5.26
CA ILE A 130 -11.90 9.19 -4.67
C ILE A 130 -13.34 9.55 -5.07
N THR A 131 -13.94 8.99 -6.14
CA THR A 131 -15.27 9.45 -6.58
C THR A 131 -16.48 8.65 -6.09
N ILE A 132 -16.29 7.55 -5.33
CA ILE A 132 -17.44 6.80 -4.77
C ILE A 132 -17.55 6.97 -3.25
N CYS A 133 -16.43 7.17 -2.53
CA CYS A 133 -16.45 7.40 -1.08
C CYS A 133 -16.43 8.89 -0.68
N SER A 134 -16.77 9.82 -1.58
CA SER A 134 -16.91 11.25 -1.25
C SER A 134 -18.23 11.58 -0.55
N VAL A 135 -18.93 10.59 0.01
CA VAL A 135 -20.07 10.81 0.90
C VAL A 135 -19.79 10.15 2.24
N GLY A 136 -19.28 10.97 3.17
CA GLY A 136 -19.53 10.83 4.60
C GLY A 136 -18.80 9.72 5.36
N PHE A 137 -18.05 10.16 6.37
CA PHE A 137 -17.63 9.41 7.55
C PHE A 137 -16.43 8.45 7.40
N TYR A 138 -15.76 8.25 8.55
CA TYR A 138 -14.79 7.19 8.85
C TYR A 138 -13.29 7.52 8.76
N SER A 139 -12.87 8.50 9.57
CA SER A 139 -11.48 8.58 10.06
C SER A 139 -11.20 7.68 11.29
N ILE A 140 -12.16 6.87 11.74
CA ILE A 140 -12.03 6.02 12.96
C ILE A 140 -12.49 4.57 12.73
N PHE A 141 -13.30 4.26 11.72
CA PHE A 141 -13.86 2.90 11.54
C PHE A 141 -13.02 1.94 10.70
N ILE A 142 -11.98 2.40 10.00
CA ILE A 142 -11.18 1.50 9.15
C ILE A 142 -10.29 0.58 10.00
N LEU A 143 -9.94 0.95 11.23
CA LEU A 143 -9.22 0.03 12.14
C LEU A 143 -10.14 -1.04 12.76
N VAL A 144 -11.42 -0.76 12.95
CA VAL A 144 -12.35 -1.71 13.60
C VAL A 144 -12.91 -2.74 12.63
N LEU A 145 -13.08 -2.39 11.35
CA LEU A 145 -13.58 -3.33 10.33
C LEU A 145 -12.51 -4.26 9.76
N ILE A 146 -11.22 -3.99 10.00
CA ILE A 146 -10.13 -4.90 9.61
C ILE A 146 -9.97 -6.07 10.61
N CYS A 147 -10.42 -5.92 11.87
CA CYS A 147 -10.36 -6.99 12.89
C CYS A 147 -11.53 -7.98 12.89
N LEU A 148 -12.58 -7.80 12.08
CA LEU A 148 -13.77 -8.68 12.07
C LEU A 148 -13.91 -9.53 10.80
N SER A 149 -12.85 -9.65 9.99
CA SER A 149 -12.89 -10.48 8.78
C SER A 149 -11.57 -11.21 8.50
N ILE A 150 -10.84 -11.55 9.55
CA ILE A 150 -9.81 -12.60 9.55
C ILE A 150 -10.41 -13.82 10.25
#